data_AF-A0A059TI08-F1
#
_entry.id   AF-A0A059TI08-F1
#
_cell.length_a   1.000
_cell.length_b   1.000
_cell.length_c   1.000
_cell.angle_alpha   90.00
_cell.angle_beta   90.00
_cell.angle_gamma   90.00
#
_symmetry.space_group_name_H-M   'P 1'
#
loop_
_entity.id
_entity.type
_entity.pdbx_description
1 polymer ?
#
loop_
_entity_poly.entity_id
_entity_poly.type
_entity_poly.pdbx_seq_one_letter_code
_entity_poly.pdbx_strand_id
1 'polypeptide(L)'
;MKVLLLLALVAAAAAWPNFGFQSDAGVPGGTHHIERKCSESAVTVPDVPSFATLFEKTKEALGGADSGLKDFESATGIPNRFLIPKGNEQGLEFDLVVAVTDGAADAAVDGLHENTEFNHYGSHGKYPDNRPHGYPLDRRVPDERVFEDLPNFGHIQVKVFNHGEHIHH
;
A
#
# COMPACT_ATOMS: atom_id res chain seq x y z
N MET A 1 4.26 15.69 -14.38
CA MET A 1 3.07 14.82 -14.41
C MET A 1 2.96 14.18 -13.04
N LYS A 2 1.80 14.23 -12.36
CA LYS A 2 1.65 13.60 -11.03
C LYS A 2 1.31 12.13 -11.25
N VAL A 3 2.01 11.21 -10.57
CA VAL A 3 1.88 9.77 -10.79
C VAL A 3 1.24 9.12 -9.58
N LEU A 4 0.22 8.30 -9.85
CA LEU A 4 -0.35 7.38 -8.87
C LEU A 4 0.00 5.96 -9.30
N LEU A 5 0.67 5.23 -8.42
CA LEU A 5 1.03 3.83 -8.56
C LEU A 5 0.02 2.99 -7.81
N LEU A 6 -0.68 2.13 -8.53
CA LEU A 6 -1.47 1.07 -7.93
C LEU A 6 -0.66 -0.22 -7.97
N LEU A 7 -0.38 -0.77 -6.79
CA LEU A 7 0.28 -2.06 -6.64
C LEU A 7 -0.76 -3.11 -6.23
N ALA A 8 -0.78 -4.25 -6.92
CA ALA A 8 -1.57 -5.39 -6.51
C ALA A 8 -0.77 -6.67 -6.65
N LEU A 9 -0.82 -7.52 -5.63
CA LEU A 9 -0.38 -8.91 -5.73
C LEU A 9 -1.61 -9.78 -5.95
N VAL A 10 -1.74 -10.35 -7.14
CA VAL A 10 -2.91 -11.16 -7.51
C VAL A 10 -2.50 -12.63 -7.54
N ALA A 11 -3.15 -13.45 -6.70
CA ALA A 11 -3.11 -14.91 -6.82
C ALA A 11 -4.33 -15.38 -7.63
N ALA A 12 -4.17 -16.46 -8.40
CA ALA A 12 -5.23 -17.07 -9.20
C ALA A 12 -6.48 -17.52 -8.41
N ALA A 13 -6.45 -17.49 -7.08
CA ALA A 13 -7.58 -17.78 -6.21
C ALA A 13 -7.95 -16.54 -5.39
N ALA A 14 -9.00 -15.85 -5.85
CA ALA A 14 -9.87 -14.90 -5.14
C ALA A 14 -9.51 -14.63 -3.66
N ALA A 15 -8.46 -13.85 -3.44
CA ALA A 15 -8.22 -13.13 -2.20
C ALA A 15 -8.17 -11.66 -2.59
N TRP A 16 -8.83 -10.83 -1.79
CA TRP A 16 -8.98 -9.41 -2.08
C TRP A 16 -7.62 -8.81 -2.44
N PRO A 17 -7.42 -8.30 -3.67
CA PRO A 17 -6.21 -7.58 -4.01
C PRO A 17 -6.01 -6.45 -3.00
N ASN A 18 -4.85 -6.44 -2.34
CA ASN A 18 -4.40 -5.34 -1.49
C ASN A 18 -4.12 -4.14 -2.41
N PHE A 19 -5.19 -3.47 -2.86
CA PHE A 19 -5.10 -2.29 -3.69
C PHE A 19 -4.73 -1.09 -2.82
N GLY A 20 -3.45 -0.73 -2.85
CA GLY A 20 -2.96 0.52 -2.29
C GLY A 20 -2.95 1.60 -3.33
N PHE A 21 -3.54 2.75 -3.01
CA PHE A 21 -3.30 3.98 -3.75
C PHE A 21 -2.03 4.62 -3.22
N GLN A 22 -1.04 4.81 -4.08
CA GLN A 22 0.24 5.37 -3.67
C GLN A 22 0.72 6.42 -4.65
N SER A 23 0.74 7.66 -4.19
CA SER A 23 1.24 8.77 -4.97
C SER A 23 2.74 8.96 -4.76
N ASP A 24 3.40 9.44 -5.81
CA ASP A 24 4.79 9.89 -5.77
C ASP A 24 4.85 11.35 -6.28
N ALA A 25 5.95 12.04 -5.96
CA ALA A 25 6.22 13.40 -6.41
C ALA A 25 6.18 13.48 -7.96
N GLY A 26 5.90 14.67 -8.49
CA GLY A 26 5.70 14.85 -9.93
C GLY A 26 6.86 14.31 -10.77
N VAL A 27 6.58 13.35 -11.65
CA VAL A 27 7.54 12.76 -12.58
C VAL A 27 7.82 13.77 -13.70
N PRO A 28 9.07 14.23 -13.89
CA PRO A 28 9.45 15.13 -14.98
C PRO A 28 9.48 14.40 -16.33
N GLY A 29 9.68 15.13 -17.43
CA GLY A 29 9.87 14.49 -18.74
C GLY A 29 11.12 13.61 -18.77
N GLY A 30 11.05 12.47 -19.46
CA GLY A 30 12.18 11.54 -19.62
C GLY A 30 11.95 10.18 -18.97
N THR A 31 13.03 9.41 -18.85
CA THR A 31 13.04 8.10 -18.19
C THR A 31 13.39 8.26 -16.73
N HIS A 32 12.57 7.69 -15.84
CA HIS A 32 12.75 7.77 -14.39
C HIS A 32 12.67 6.38 -13.80
N HIS A 33 13.38 6.18 -12.69
CA HIS A 33 13.31 4.98 -11.87
C HIS A 33 12.64 5.34 -10.55
N ILE A 34 11.55 4.65 -10.22
CA ILE A 34 10.79 4.86 -8.99
C ILE A 34 11.10 3.70 -8.06
N GLU A 35 11.66 4.00 -6.89
CA GLU A 35 11.91 3.03 -5.83
C GLU A 35 10.94 3.32 -4.68
N ARG A 36 10.34 2.26 -4.13
CA ARG A 36 9.45 2.38 -2.98
C ARG A 36 9.63 1.23 -2.01
N LYS A 37 9.66 1.55 -0.72
CA LYS A 37 9.84 0.55 0.33
C LYS A 37 8.50 -0.08 0.69
N CYS A 38 8.52 -1.36 1.04
CA CYS A 38 7.34 -2.05 1.56
C CYS A 38 6.79 -1.38 2.84
N SER A 39 7.66 -0.77 3.64
CA SER A 39 7.30 -0.02 4.85
C SER A 39 6.54 1.28 4.59
N GLU A 40 6.49 1.75 3.34
CA GLU A 40 5.80 2.98 2.94
C GLU A 40 4.42 2.70 2.33
N SER A 41 3.97 1.44 2.39
CA SER A 41 2.66 0.94 1.94
C SER A 41 1.51 1.77 2.52
N ALA A 42 0.59 2.22 1.65
CA ALA A 42 -0.61 2.95 2.07
C ALA A 42 -1.75 2.04 2.59
N VAL A 43 -1.54 0.72 2.55
CA VAL A 43 -2.53 -0.30 2.96
C VAL A 43 -2.22 -0.85 4.35
N THR A 44 -0.96 -0.79 4.76
CA THR A 44 -0.51 -1.39 5.99
C THR A 44 -0.12 -0.35 7.04
N VAL A 45 -0.29 -0.72 8.31
CA VAL A 45 0.08 0.09 9.47
C VAL A 45 1.08 -0.66 10.36
N PRO A 46 1.94 0.05 11.10
CA PRO A 46 2.80 -0.56 12.09
C PRO A 46 2.00 -1.25 13.20
N ASP A 47 2.66 -2.16 13.92
CA ASP A 47 2.04 -2.80 15.07
C ASP A 47 1.74 -1.79 16.18
N VAL A 48 0.58 -1.94 16.80
CA VAL A 48 0.18 -1.11 17.94
C VAL A 48 1.02 -1.49 19.17
N PRO A 49 1.57 -0.50 19.91
CA PRO A 49 2.38 -0.77 21.09
C PRO A 49 1.54 -1.41 22.20
N SER A 50 2.22 -2.17 23.07
CA SER A 50 1.57 -2.77 24.24
C SER A 50 1.04 -1.69 25.21
N PHE A 51 0.04 -2.04 26.02
CA PHE A 51 -0.43 -1.13 27.07
C PHE A 51 0.70 -0.66 28.00
N ALA A 52 1.63 -1.54 28.37
CA ALA A 52 2.77 -1.18 29.21
C ALA A 52 3.62 -0.09 28.54
N THR A 53 3.95 -0.26 27.26
CA THR A 53 4.68 0.74 26.46
C THR A 53 3.94 2.06 26.35
N LEU A 54 2.62 2.03 26.16
CA LEU A 54 1.78 3.23 26.14
C LEU A 54 1.81 3.99 27.48
N PHE A 55 1.75 3.27 28.61
CA PHE A 55 1.86 3.87 29.94
C PHE A 55 3.23 4.50 30.17
N GLU A 56 4.31 3.83 29.78
CA GLU A 56 5.68 4.34 29.91
C GLU A 56 5.87 5.62 29.10
N LYS A 57 5.53 5.60 27.80
CA LYS A 57 5.61 6.78 26.92
C LYS A 57 4.79 7.96 27.43
N THR A 58 3.60 7.70 27.97
CA THR A 58 2.75 8.75 28.54
C THR A 58 3.39 9.35 29.80
N LYS A 59 3.99 8.52 30.65
CA LYS A 59 4.67 8.97 31.87
C LYS A 59 5.91 9.80 31.56
N GLU A 60 6.68 9.42 30.55
CA GLU A 60 7.83 10.20 30.06
C GLU A 60 7.37 11.56 29.52
N ALA A 61 6.26 11.59 28.78
CA ALA A 61 5.69 12.83 28.24
C ALA A 61 5.21 13.81 29.32
N LEU A 62 4.72 13.31 30.47
CA LEU A 62 4.43 14.15 31.63
C LEU A 62 5.67 14.85 32.18
N GLY A 63 6.86 14.29 31.96
CA GLY A 63 8.16 14.88 32.28
C GLY A 63 8.68 15.87 31.23
N GLY A 64 7.92 16.14 30.16
CA GLY A 64 8.28 17.06 29.08
C GLY A 64 8.95 16.41 27.86
N ALA A 65 9.07 15.08 27.83
CA ALA A 65 9.56 14.36 26.65
C ALA A 65 8.48 14.29 25.54
N ASP A 66 8.90 14.07 24.29
CA ASP A 66 7.94 13.70 23.24
C ASP A 66 7.52 12.24 23.44
N SER A 67 6.22 12.00 23.53
CA SER A 67 5.64 10.66 23.67
C SER A 67 5.96 9.74 22.47
N GLY A 68 6.18 10.32 21.28
CA GLY A 68 6.25 9.59 20.01
C GLY A 68 4.98 8.77 19.73
N LEU A 69 3.86 9.09 20.37
CA LEU A 69 2.60 8.34 20.20
C LEU A 69 1.92 8.64 18.86
N LYS A 70 2.27 9.77 18.23
CA LYS A 70 1.79 10.14 16.89
C LYS A 70 2.36 9.25 15.79
N ASP A 71 3.45 8.53 16.07
CA ASP A 71 4.06 7.59 15.14
C ASP A 71 3.24 6.29 15.01
N PHE A 72 2.30 6.07 15.94
CA PHE A 72 1.37 4.95 15.87
C PHE A 72 0.07 5.44 15.23
N GLU A 73 -0.17 4.96 14.01
CA GLU A 73 -1.39 5.25 13.28
C GLU A 73 -2.57 4.41 13.78
N SER A 74 -3.78 4.80 13.35
CA SER A 74 -5.04 4.12 13.64
C SER A 74 -4.92 2.59 13.49
N ALA A 75 -5.52 1.83 14.41
CA ALA A 75 -5.61 0.37 14.37
C ALA A 75 -6.47 -0.18 13.21
N THR A 76 -6.77 0.64 12.21
CA THR A 76 -7.67 0.32 11.12
C THR A 76 -6.96 -0.29 9.90
N GLY A 77 -5.63 -0.27 9.79
CA GLY A 77 -4.93 -0.86 8.64
C GLY A 77 -4.59 -2.35 8.75
N ILE A 78 -4.13 -2.93 7.64
CA ILE A 78 -3.56 -4.28 7.64
C ILE A 78 -2.21 -4.21 8.39
N PRO A 79 -1.89 -5.11 9.33
CA PRO A 79 -0.57 -5.11 9.95
C PRO A 79 0.55 -5.23 8.91
N ASN A 80 1.65 -4.46 9.03
CA ASN A 80 2.81 -4.54 8.12
C ASN A 80 3.29 -5.99 7.90
N ARG A 81 3.22 -6.83 8.93
CA ARG A 81 3.58 -8.26 8.89
C ARG A 81 2.67 -9.13 7.99
N PHE A 82 1.57 -8.60 7.49
CA PHE A 82 0.60 -9.27 6.61
C PHE A 82 0.47 -8.60 5.22
N LEU A 83 1.46 -7.80 4.82
CA LEU A 83 1.47 -7.13 3.52
C LEU A 83 1.37 -8.12 2.34
N ILE A 84 2.08 -9.25 2.44
CA ILE A 84 2.10 -10.29 1.41
C ILE A 84 1.48 -11.59 1.92
N PRO A 85 0.90 -12.41 1.04
CA PRO A 85 0.38 -13.73 1.39
C PRO A 85 1.47 -14.66 1.94
N LYS A 86 1.03 -15.70 2.65
CA LYS A 86 1.92 -16.66 3.31
C LYS A 86 2.92 -17.36 2.38
N GLY A 87 2.56 -17.62 1.13
CA GLY A 87 3.35 -18.44 0.21
C GLY A 87 3.45 -19.92 0.65
N ASN A 88 4.41 -20.64 0.08
CA ASN A 88 4.77 -22.02 0.46
C ASN A 88 6.28 -22.25 0.30
N GLU A 89 6.79 -23.39 0.78
CA GLU A 89 8.23 -23.72 0.72
C GLU A 89 8.75 -23.85 -0.72
N GLN A 90 7.88 -24.21 -1.67
CA GLN A 90 8.20 -24.37 -3.08
C GLN A 90 8.25 -23.04 -3.85
N GLY A 91 7.83 -21.94 -3.22
CA GLY A 91 7.59 -20.66 -3.86
C GLY A 91 6.26 -20.67 -4.61
N LEU A 92 5.28 -19.93 -4.09
CA LEU A 92 4.01 -19.73 -4.78
C LEU A 92 4.14 -18.56 -5.75
N GLU A 93 3.73 -18.77 -7.00
CA GLU A 93 3.77 -17.76 -8.06
C GLU A 93 2.61 -16.78 -7.93
N PHE A 94 2.92 -15.49 -8.10
CA PHE A 94 1.97 -14.39 -8.10
C PHE A 94 2.29 -13.42 -9.23
N ASP A 95 1.27 -12.75 -9.77
CA ASP A 95 1.46 -11.58 -10.60
C ASP A 95 1.58 -10.35 -9.71
N LEU A 96 2.72 -9.66 -9.81
CA LEU A 96 2.91 -8.32 -9.29
C LEU A 96 2.49 -7.34 -10.38
N VAL A 97 1.36 -6.69 -10.19
CA VAL A 97 0.75 -5.76 -11.15
C VAL A 97 1.01 -4.32 -10.71
N VAL A 98 1.38 -3.48 -11.66
CA VAL A 98 1.59 -2.05 -11.51
C VAL A 98 0.80 -1.30 -12.57
N ALA A 99 -0.11 -0.43 -12.14
CA ALA A 99 -0.78 0.52 -13.02
C ALA A 99 -0.39 1.95 -12.63
N VAL A 100 0.00 2.75 -13.63
CA VAL A 100 0.37 4.16 -13.47
C VAL A 100 -0.74 5.03 -14.05
N THR A 101 -1.33 5.90 -13.25
CA THR A 101 -2.42 6.79 -13.68
C THR A 101 -2.10 8.27 -13.47
N ASP A 102 -2.90 9.14 -14.08
CA ASP A 102 -2.77 10.59 -13.92
C ASP A 102 -3.25 11.01 -12.53
N GLY A 103 -2.29 11.20 -11.63
CA GLY A 103 -2.58 11.57 -10.25
C GLY A 103 -3.35 12.88 -10.12
N ALA A 104 -3.18 13.84 -11.03
CA ALA A 104 -3.91 15.11 -10.95
C ALA A 104 -5.41 14.94 -11.26
N ALA A 105 -5.76 13.98 -12.12
CA ALA A 105 -7.14 13.62 -12.41
C ALA A 105 -7.76 12.75 -11.30
N ASP A 106 -6.93 11.91 -10.68
CA ASP A 106 -7.36 10.95 -9.66
C ASP A 106 -7.51 11.61 -8.27
N ALA A 107 -6.74 12.66 -7.96
CA ALA A 107 -6.77 13.31 -6.67
C ALA A 107 -8.16 13.91 -6.31
N ALA A 108 -8.74 13.41 -5.23
CA ALA A 108 -9.97 13.94 -4.64
C ALA A 108 -9.69 14.93 -3.49
N VAL A 109 -8.46 14.96 -2.97
CA VAL A 109 -8.03 15.87 -1.90
C VAL A 109 -6.79 16.64 -2.32
N ASP A 110 -6.67 17.88 -1.82
CA ASP A 110 -5.48 18.69 -2.04
C ASP A 110 -4.27 18.03 -1.40
N GLY A 111 -3.10 18.14 -2.06
CA GLY A 111 -1.86 17.58 -1.53
C GLY A 111 -1.81 16.05 -1.49
N LEU A 112 -2.71 15.33 -2.19
CA LEU A 112 -2.67 13.86 -2.22
C LEU A 112 -1.28 13.33 -2.53
N HIS A 113 -0.58 13.94 -3.50
CA HIS A 113 0.75 13.52 -3.94
C HIS A 113 1.89 13.78 -2.96
N GLU A 114 1.61 14.55 -1.92
CA GLU A 114 2.53 14.87 -0.83
C GLU A 114 2.13 14.13 0.46
N ASN A 115 0.97 13.45 0.45
CA ASN A 115 0.44 12.75 1.60
C ASN A 115 1.18 11.41 1.79
N THR A 116 1.77 11.26 2.98
CA THR A 116 2.48 10.05 3.41
C THR A 116 1.73 9.31 4.53
N GLU A 117 0.57 9.83 4.95
CA GLU A 117 -0.26 9.27 6.00
C GLU A 117 -1.12 8.12 5.45
N PHE A 118 -1.41 7.15 6.31
CA PHE A 118 -2.34 6.07 6.01
C PHE A 118 -3.76 6.59 5.73
N ASN A 119 -4.24 6.33 4.52
CA ASN A 119 -5.49 6.90 3.99
C ASN A 119 -6.48 5.86 3.46
N HIS A 120 -6.28 4.57 3.76
CA HIS A 120 -7.08 3.46 3.24
C HIS A 120 -8.59 3.58 3.56
N TYR A 121 -8.95 4.28 4.65
CA TYR A 121 -10.34 4.53 5.06
C TYR A 121 -10.82 5.96 4.75
N GLY A 122 -10.06 6.70 3.96
CA GLY A 122 -10.27 8.12 3.71
C GLY A 122 -9.39 9.02 4.56
N SER A 123 -9.27 10.27 4.11
CA SER A 123 -8.60 11.36 4.82
C SER A 123 -9.66 12.41 5.19
N HIS A 124 -9.78 12.70 6.49
CA HIS A 124 -10.74 13.68 7.04
C HIS A 124 -12.19 13.51 6.52
N GLY A 125 -12.66 12.27 6.40
CA GLY A 125 -14.02 11.94 5.96
C GLY A 125 -14.25 11.99 4.45
N LYS A 126 -13.20 12.20 3.64
CA LYS A 126 -13.24 12.11 2.18
C LYS A 126 -12.29 11.02 1.70
N TYR A 127 -12.73 10.20 0.75
CA TYR A 127 -11.83 9.26 0.10
C TYR A 127 -10.83 10.03 -0.78
N PRO A 128 -9.52 9.74 -0.71
CA PRO A 128 -8.49 10.54 -1.36
C PRO A 128 -8.42 10.39 -2.88
N ASP A 129 -8.96 9.30 -3.45
CA ASP A 129 -8.97 9.01 -4.88
C ASP A 129 -10.40 9.08 -5.47
N ASN A 130 -10.57 9.70 -6.63
CA ASN A 130 -11.82 9.73 -7.39
C ASN A 130 -12.11 8.43 -8.15
N ARG A 131 -11.14 7.50 -8.24
CA ARG A 131 -11.29 6.20 -8.90
C ARG A 131 -12.10 5.21 -8.06
N PRO A 132 -12.80 4.26 -8.71
CA PRO A 132 -13.39 3.12 -8.01
C PRO A 132 -12.31 2.34 -7.23
N HIS A 133 -12.68 1.82 -6.06
CA HIS A 133 -11.79 0.93 -5.32
C HIS A 133 -11.43 -0.30 -6.17
N GLY A 134 -10.13 -0.53 -6.32
CA GLY A 134 -9.59 -1.62 -7.12
C GLY A 134 -9.44 -1.33 -8.61
N TYR A 135 -9.70 -0.10 -9.06
CA TYR A 135 -9.33 0.34 -10.40
C TYR A 135 -7.84 0.10 -10.67
N PRO A 136 -7.43 -0.44 -11.83
CA PRO A 136 -8.25 -0.71 -13.01
C PRO A 136 -8.82 -2.13 -13.08
N LEU A 137 -8.63 -2.96 -12.05
CA LEU A 137 -9.03 -4.37 -12.00
C LEU A 137 -10.41 -4.57 -11.35
N ASP A 138 -11.12 -3.49 -11.01
CA ASP A 138 -12.47 -3.51 -10.43
C ASP A 138 -13.53 -4.09 -11.39
N ARG A 139 -13.23 -4.10 -12.69
CA ARG A 139 -14.13 -4.54 -13.75
C ARG A 139 -13.60 -5.77 -14.44
N ARG A 140 -14.52 -6.65 -14.82
CA ARG A 140 -14.20 -7.80 -15.67
C ARG A 140 -13.76 -7.29 -17.04
N VAL A 141 -12.53 -7.63 -17.40
CA VAL A 141 -12.00 -7.45 -18.76
C VAL A 141 -12.01 -8.81 -19.44
N PRO A 142 -12.76 -8.99 -20.54
CA PRO A 142 -12.90 -10.28 -21.20
C PRO A 142 -11.67 -10.67 -22.05
N ASP A 143 -10.80 -9.71 -22.34
CA ASP A 143 -9.62 -9.87 -23.19
C ASP A 143 -8.40 -9.23 -22.52
N GLU A 144 -7.47 -10.05 -22.06
CA GLU A 144 -6.29 -9.62 -21.30
C GLU A 144 -5.38 -8.69 -22.09
N ARG A 145 -5.40 -8.77 -23.43
CA ARG A 145 -4.64 -7.90 -24.33
C ARG A 145 -4.96 -6.42 -24.15
N VAL A 146 -6.16 -6.11 -23.65
CA VAL A 146 -6.57 -4.74 -23.29
C VAL A 146 -5.64 -4.13 -22.24
N PHE A 147 -5.07 -4.94 -21.34
CA PHE A 147 -4.08 -4.49 -20.37
C PHE A 147 -2.65 -4.59 -20.88
N GLU A 148 -2.32 -5.66 -21.60
CA GLU A 148 -0.96 -5.89 -22.12
C GLU A 148 -0.50 -4.80 -23.08
N ASP A 149 -1.42 -4.21 -23.84
CA ASP A 149 -1.11 -3.13 -24.80
C ASP A 149 -1.00 -1.73 -24.15
N LEU A 150 -1.32 -1.59 -22.85
CA LEU A 150 -1.27 -0.28 -22.18
C LEU A 150 0.16 0.07 -21.77
N PRO A 151 0.71 1.21 -22.21
CA PRO A 151 2.09 1.60 -21.90
C PRO A 151 2.31 1.96 -20.42
N ASN A 152 1.23 2.14 -19.67
CA ASN A 152 1.20 2.51 -18.26
C ASN A 152 0.66 1.39 -17.36
N PHE A 153 0.56 0.17 -17.88
CA PHE A 153 0.25 -1.04 -17.12
C PHE A 153 1.39 -2.04 -17.32
N GLY A 154 1.85 -2.65 -16.25
CA GLY A 154 2.89 -3.68 -16.31
C GLY A 154 2.65 -4.73 -15.25
N HIS A 155 3.02 -5.96 -15.54
CA HIS A 155 3.07 -7.02 -14.54
C HIS A 155 4.32 -7.86 -14.71
N ILE A 156 4.76 -8.46 -13.61
CA ILE A 156 5.83 -9.44 -13.58
C ILE A 156 5.43 -10.62 -12.70
N GLN A 157 5.91 -11.81 -13.02
CA GLN A 157 5.76 -12.96 -12.14
C GLN A 157 6.79 -12.90 -11.02
N VAL A 158 6.32 -13.05 -9.79
CA VAL A 158 7.14 -13.12 -8.57
C VAL A 158 6.83 -14.41 -7.80
N LYS A 159 7.77 -14.85 -6.96
CA LYS A 159 7.59 -16.01 -6.08
C LYS A 159 7.63 -15.60 -4.63
N VAL A 160 6.65 -16.07 -3.85
CA VAL A 160 6.61 -15.87 -2.40
C VAL A 160 6.90 -17.20 -1.71
N PHE A 161 7.98 -17.22 -0.93
CA PHE A 161 8.45 -18.38 -0.19
C PHE A 161 8.02 -18.31 1.27
N ASN A 162 7.55 -19.42 1.81
CA ASN A 162 7.40 -19.60 3.24
C ASN A 162 8.56 -20.43 3.78
N HIS A 163 9.25 -19.95 4.80
CA HIS A 163 10.40 -20.63 5.38
C HIS A 163 10.05 -21.55 6.56
N GLY A 164 8.76 -21.76 6.87
CA GLY A 164 8.31 -22.65 7.93
C GLY A 164 8.66 -22.17 9.34
N GLU A 165 9.16 -20.94 9.49
CA GLU A 165 9.47 -20.38 10.81
C GLU A 165 8.19 -20.07 11.57
N HIS A 166 8.01 -20.74 12.70
CA HIS A 166 6.94 -20.48 13.64
C HIS A 166 7.45 -19.54 14.73
N ILE A 167 6.78 -18.40 14.88
CA ILE A 167 7.04 -17.49 16.00
C ILE A 167 6.48 -18.15 17.25
N HIS A 168 7.37 -18.65 18.12
CA HIS A 168 7.01 -19.09 19.46
C HIS A 168 6.89 -17.85 20.35
N HIS A 169 5.68 -17.57 20.83
CA HIS A 169 5.40 -16.50 21.79
C HIS A 169 5.52 -17.01 23.23
#